data_AF-A0A7V6SKC6-F1
#
_entry.id   AF-A0A7V6SKC6-F1
#
_cell.length_a   1.000
_cell.length_b   1.000
_cell.length_c   1.000
_cell.angle_alpha   90.00
_cell.angle_beta   90.00
_cell.angle_gamma   90.00
#
_symmetry.space_group_name_H-M   'P 1'
#
loop_
_entity.id
_entity.type
_entity.pdbx_description
1 polymer ?
#
loop_
_entity_poly.entity_id
_entity_poly.type
_entity_poly.pdbx_seq_one_letter_code
_entity_poly.pdbx_strand_id
1 'polypeptide(L)'
;MEHITQWLSQLYGDLDADQRAYAWSLQDKRTHWFSSDELPQAAEWVASAAADRDVYCGVSFAQAADAERAGARRRLRQSPSPTEPDAALTGGVVALVADIDIAGDGHATSKPYPASYEEALAIIQRAPLQPTALVHSGNGLHAWWHLKEPWRFADGADRLQAMGVFKGWGRCLRRCAKALGCDIDPVQDLARILRIPGTLNHKGGGARPVRLVSAEWDRRYSPADFDDFREPVTEAEAHDSVVLTGALEFPWSKHETLSENLDGYRATWEHKRRDLEGKSCSEYDLALANYAARAGWSDEEIAALIRGHRSRFPGAAEKGARIDYLQRTIAKARAASSLASREADAAAVVRDDDADRSARVQALATILDIDLDEIRHIAGPSGVYEFHLLGKCVEIPAARLRDQAYFAGQIFDLTNRSPVTVPARPSKERSGGLLWRDIMHAIADAAEEVASPEDVSERGGTLSVLREFCAEHPLAEYPPGLPPPPGQPFVRDGRVWVHLDTFRRYCASIDFPLERGTLIQRLHGWGALPGTVAVRAGPSRSTTRAMYGVPRALVIPGDRHVAQAAPSE
;
A
#
# COMPACT_ATOMS: atom_id res chain seq x y z
N MET A 1 -14.92 -0.24 -37.40
CA MET A 1 -14.35 1.07 -37.76
C MET A 1 -14.91 2.18 -36.87
N GLU A 2 -16.23 2.39 -36.83
CA GLU A 2 -16.88 3.43 -36.01
C GLU A 2 -16.45 3.45 -34.52
N HIS A 3 -16.44 2.29 -33.84
CA HIS A 3 -15.97 2.20 -32.45
C HIS A 3 -14.49 2.59 -32.27
N ILE A 4 -13.63 2.30 -33.27
CA ILE A 4 -12.21 2.66 -33.24
C ILE A 4 -12.07 4.18 -33.39
N THR A 5 -12.78 4.77 -34.35
CA THR A 5 -12.77 6.22 -34.59
C THR A 5 -13.26 6.98 -33.36
N GLN A 6 -14.38 6.56 -32.77
CA GLN A 6 -14.89 7.17 -31.53
C GLN A 6 -13.87 7.06 -30.39
N TRP A 7 -13.29 5.87 -30.19
CA TRP A 7 -12.29 5.64 -29.14
C TRP A 7 -11.08 6.56 -29.29
N LEU A 8 -10.47 6.62 -30.47
CA LEU A 8 -9.30 7.47 -30.73
C LEU A 8 -9.65 8.95 -30.57
N SER A 9 -10.83 9.38 -31.01
CA SER A 9 -11.28 10.76 -30.87
C SER A 9 -11.47 11.16 -29.40
N GLN A 10 -12.04 10.27 -28.59
CA GLN A 10 -12.26 10.51 -27.15
C GLN A 10 -10.96 10.53 -26.33
N LEU A 11 -9.88 9.97 -26.86
CA LEU A 11 -8.60 9.84 -26.15
C LEU A 11 -7.56 10.87 -26.62
N TYR A 12 -7.58 11.24 -27.91
CA TYR A 12 -6.53 12.05 -28.53
C TYR A 12 -7.04 13.29 -29.28
N GLY A 13 -8.34 13.57 -29.23
CA GLY A 13 -8.94 14.72 -29.94
C GLY A 13 -8.39 16.09 -29.50
N ASP A 14 -7.97 16.20 -28.25
CA ASP A 14 -7.49 17.45 -27.64
C ASP A 14 -5.96 17.61 -27.68
N LEU A 15 -5.26 16.80 -28.49
CA LEU A 15 -3.83 16.95 -28.71
C LEU A 15 -3.53 18.15 -29.62
N ASP A 16 -2.45 18.86 -29.29
CA ASP A 16 -1.96 19.99 -30.08
C ASP A 16 -1.32 19.53 -31.40
N ALA A 17 -1.19 20.45 -32.36
CA ALA A 17 -0.66 20.15 -33.69
C ALA A 17 0.79 19.64 -33.68
N ASP A 18 1.58 19.96 -32.64
CA ASP A 18 2.96 19.50 -32.43
C ASP A 18 3.04 18.22 -31.60
N GLN A 19 1.91 17.58 -31.28
CA GLN A 19 1.85 16.34 -30.51
C GLN A 19 1.46 15.16 -31.40
N ARG A 20 1.98 13.98 -31.07
CA ARG A 20 1.70 12.73 -31.79
C ARG A 20 1.28 11.65 -30.82
N ALA A 21 0.06 11.13 -31.04
CA ALA A 21 -0.37 9.85 -30.50
C ALA A 21 0.14 8.72 -31.39
N TYR A 22 -0.07 7.47 -30.95
CA TYR A 22 0.31 6.31 -31.74
C TYR A 22 -0.57 5.09 -31.53
N ALA A 23 -0.66 4.29 -32.59
CA ALA A 23 -1.08 2.90 -32.54
C ALA A 23 0.13 2.00 -32.81
N TRP A 24 0.18 0.84 -32.17
CA TRP A 24 1.30 -0.09 -32.27
C TRP A 24 0.81 -1.51 -32.49
N SER A 25 1.39 -2.21 -33.47
CA SER A 25 1.10 -3.61 -33.77
C SER A 25 2.20 -4.53 -33.27
N LEU A 26 1.83 -5.61 -32.57
CA LEU A 26 2.79 -6.48 -31.86
C LEU A 26 3.60 -7.38 -32.80
N GLN A 27 2.95 -7.97 -33.80
CA GLN A 27 3.50 -9.01 -34.65
C GLN A 27 4.65 -8.51 -35.53
N ASP A 28 4.52 -7.31 -36.08
CA ASP A 28 5.53 -6.64 -36.91
C ASP A 28 6.27 -5.52 -36.13
N LYS A 29 5.88 -5.27 -34.87
CA LYS A 29 6.43 -4.25 -33.98
C LYS A 29 6.42 -2.85 -34.59
N ARG A 30 5.36 -2.53 -35.35
CA ARG A 30 5.26 -1.28 -36.11
C ARG A 30 4.46 -0.23 -35.35
N THR A 31 4.98 0.99 -35.31
CA THR A 31 4.31 2.18 -34.79
C THR A 31 3.71 2.99 -35.93
N HIS A 32 2.45 3.39 -35.78
CA HIS A 32 1.77 4.37 -36.62
C HIS A 32 1.50 5.62 -35.78
N TRP A 33 2.29 6.66 -36.01
CA TRP A 33 2.14 7.97 -35.39
C TRP A 33 1.08 8.79 -36.12
N PHE A 34 0.29 9.55 -35.37
CA PHE A 34 -0.76 10.41 -35.93
C PHE A 34 -1.04 11.62 -35.03
N SER A 35 -1.50 12.72 -35.62
CA SER A 35 -2.03 13.88 -34.89
C SER A 35 -3.56 13.85 -34.78
N SER A 36 -4.13 14.81 -34.05
CA SER A 36 -5.59 14.91 -33.81
C SER A 36 -6.41 15.14 -35.08
N ASP A 37 -5.83 15.71 -36.13
CA ASP A 37 -6.41 15.88 -37.46
C ASP A 37 -6.32 14.61 -38.35
N GLU A 38 -5.52 13.62 -37.95
CA GLU A 38 -5.32 12.35 -38.67
C GLU A 38 -6.08 11.16 -38.04
N LEU A 39 -6.99 11.42 -37.10
CA LEU A 39 -7.75 10.38 -36.39
C LEU A 39 -8.53 9.43 -37.31
N PRO A 40 -9.19 9.87 -38.40
CA PRO A 40 -9.83 8.95 -39.34
C PRO A 40 -8.85 7.98 -39.99
N GLN A 41 -7.70 8.48 -40.46
CA GLN A 41 -6.65 7.68 -41.10
C GLN A 41 -6.02 6.70 -40.10
N ALA A 42 -5.82 7.14 -38.85
CA ALA A 42 -5.35 6.28 -37.78
C ALA A 42 -6.34 5.14 -37.49
N ALA A 43 -7.65 5.43 -37.49
CA ALA A 43 -8.69 4.41 -37.29
C ALA A 43 -8.72 3.38 -38.43
N GLU A 44 -8.54 3.82 -39.68
CA GLU A 44 -8.40 2.92 -40.83
C GLU A 44 -7.17 2.02 -40.71
N TRP A 45 -6.02 2.59 -40.32
CA TRP A 45 -4.80 1.83 -40.09
C TRP A 45 -5.00 0.77 -39.00
N VAL A 46 -5.59 1.15 -37.87
CA VAL A 46 -5.90 0.23 -36.76
C VAL A 46 -6.85 -0.87 -37.22
N ALA A 47 -7.92 -0.53 -37.94
CA ALA A 47 -8.88 -1.51 -38.45
C ALA A 47 -8.22 -2.51 -39.41
N SER A 48 -7.33 -2.03 -40.29
CA SER A 48 -6.58 -2.88 -41.21
C SER A 48 -5.60 -3.79 -40.49
N ALA A 49 -4.84 -3.26 -39.52
CA ALA A 49 -3.86 -4.04 -38.77
C ALA A 49 -4.51 -5.07 -37.83
N ALA A 50 -5.69 -4.75 -37.28
CA ALA A 50 -6.42 -5.63 -36.36
C ALA A 50 -6.98 -6.90 -37.01
N ALA A 51 -6.92 -7.02 -38.35
CA ALA A 51 -7.38 -8.20 -39.08
C ALA A 51 -6.52 -9.44 -38.79
N ASP A 52 -5.21 -9.25 -38.58
CA ASP A 52 -4.23 -10.32 -38.38
C ASP A 52 -3.26 -10.06 -37.22
N ARG A 53 -3.35 -8.91 -36.54
CA ARG A 53 -2.39 -8.48 -35.50
C ARG A 53 -3.08 -7.98 -34.24
N ASP A 54 -2.38 -8.08 -33.12
CA ASP A 54 -2.74 -7.38 -31.90
C ASP A 54 -2.33 -5.92 -32.03
N VAL A 55 -3.31 -5.01 -31.88
CA VAL A 55 -3.09 -3.57 -32.00
C VAL A 55 -3.40 -2.88 -30.68
N TYR A 56 -2.50 -1.97 -30.30
CA TYR A 56 -2.51 -1.26 -29.03
C TYR A 56 -2.44 0.25 -29.25
N CYS A 57 -2.95 1.02 -28.30
CA CYS A 57 -2.70 2.45 -28.20
C CYS A 57 -2.07 2.78 -26.84
N GLY A 58 -1.31 3.88 -26.79
CA GLY A 58 -0.71 4.38 -25.56
C GLY A 58 -1.70 5.07 -24.62
N VAL A 59 -1.22 5.44 -23.44
CA VAL A 59 -1.85 6.43 -22.55
C VAL A 59 -1.17 7.80 -22.67
N SER A 60 -0.21 7.90 -23.56
CA SER A 60 0.72 9.03 -23.71
C SER A 60 0.91 9.41 -25.17
N PHE A 61 1.39 10.63 -25.35
CA PHE A 61 1.79 11.20 -26.63
C PHE A 61 3.25 11.64 -26.56
N ALA A 62 3.87 11.78 -27.73
CA ALA A 62 5.21 12.34 -27.90
C ALA A 62 5.12 13.72 -28.56
N GLN A 63 6.20 14.49 -28.46
CA GLN A 63 6.39 15.65 -29.32
C GLN A 63 6.63 15.18 -30.77
N ALA A 64 6.19 15.95 -31.76
CA ALA A 64 6.26 15.57 -33.17
C ALA A 64 7.70 15.28 -33.61
N ALA A 65 8.66 16.10 -33.17
CA ALA A 65 10.08 15.88 -33.46
C ALA A 65 10.61 14.56 -32.88
N ASP A 66 10.15 14.16 -31.69
CA ASP A 66 10.53 12.89 -31.07
C ASP A 66 9.88 11.69 -31.79
N ALA A 67 8.63 11.82 -32.20
CA ALA A 67 7.93 10.82 -32.98
C ALA A 67 8.58 10.60 -34.37
N GLU A 68 8.98 11.68 -35.02
CA GLU A 68 9.70 11.64 -36.31
C GLU A 68 11.05 10.93 -36.16
N ARG A 69 11.82 11.28 -35.13
CA ARG A 69 13.09 10.63 -34.79
C ARG A 69 12.94 9.13 -34.51
N ALA A 70 11.88 8.74 -33.80
CA ALA A 70 11.58 7.33 -33.48
C ALA A 70 11.17 6.51 -34.71
N GLY A 71 10.52 7.15 -35.68
CA GLY A 71 10.00 6.51 -36.88
C GLY A 71 9.03 5.36 -36.58
N ALA A 72 8.88 4.45 -37.55
CA ALA A 72 7.87 3.39 -37.48
C ALA A 72 8.29 2.13 -36.70
N ARG A 73 9.53 2.06 -36.18
CA ARG A 73 10.07 0.84 -35.53
C ARG A 73 10.21 0.93 -34.01
N ARG A 74 10.05 2.13 -33.45
CA ARG A 74 10.19 2.36 -32.01
C ARG A 74 8.86 2.83 -31.46
N ARG A 75 8.52 2.33 -30.28
CA ARG A 75 7.40 2.81 -29.50
C ARG A 75 7.88 3.91 -28.54
N LEU A 76 6.91 4.64 -28.02
CA LEU A 76 7.12 5.63 -26.99
C LEU A 76 7.66 4.98 -25.70
N ARG A 77 8.55 5.67 -24.98
CA ARG A 77 9.12 5.26 -23.70
C ARG A 77 8.96 6.32 -22.63
N GLN A 78 8.83 5.89 -21.38
CA GLN A 78 8.79 6.79 -20.23
C GLN A 78 10.16 7.44 -19.98
N SER A 79 11.25 6.71 -20.21
CA SER A 79 12.60 7.18 -19.91
C SER A 79 13.54 6.82 -21.06
N PRO A 80 14.65 7.58 -21.24
CA PRO A 80 15.66 7.29 -22.24
C PRO A 80 16.16 5.85 -22.16
N SER A 81 16.58 5.29 -23.30
CA SER A 81 17.16 3.96 -23.34
C SER A 81 18.44 3.97 -24.18
N PRO A 82 19.59 3.55 -23.62
CA PRO A 82 20.83 3.45 -24.39
C PRO A 82 20.74 2.48 -25.58
N THR A 83 19.86 1.49 -25.51
CA THR A 83 19.66 0.49 -26.58
C THR A 83 18.64 0.91 -27.64
N GLU A 84 17.85 1.95 -27.34
CA GLU A 84 16.89 2.56 -28.25
C GLU A 84 17.02 4.09 -28.15
N PRO A 85 18.18 4.66 -28.51
CA PRO A 85 18.46 6.09 -28.32
C PRO A 85 17.48 6.97 -29.10
N ASP A 86 16.95 6.45 -30.21
CA ASP A 86 16.00 7.12 -31.08
C ASP A 86 14.54 7.00 -30.60
N ALA A 87 14.26 6.28 -29.52
CA ALA A 87 12.89 6.15 -29.02
C ALA A 87 12.32 7.51 -28.60
N ALA A 88 11.05 7.74 -28.96
CA ALA A 88 10.31 8.91 -28.52
C ALA A 88 10.05 8.82 -27.01
N LEU A 89 10.19 9.94 -26.31
CA LEU A 89 9.88 10.02 -24.88
C LEU A 89 8.43 10.47 -24.68
N THR A 90 7.83 10.10 -23.54
CA THR A 90 6.54 10.64 -23.11
C THR A 90 6.64 12.17 -23.03
N GLY A 91 5.91 12.89 -23.89
CA GLY A 91 5.71 14.33 -23.82
C GLY A 91 4.55 14.73 -22.90
N GLY A 92 3.69 13.76 -22.59
CA GLY A 92 2.58 13.90 -21.64
C GLY A 92 1.68 12.67 -21.65
N VAL A 93 0.61 12.71 -20.87
CA VAL A 93 -0.39 11.64 -20.75
C VAL A 93 -1.80 12.17 -20.97
N VAL A 94 -2.70 11.31 -21.46
CA VAL A 94 -4.12 11.63 -21.73
C VAL A 94 -5.09 10.90 -20.80
N ALA A 95 -4.61 9.87 -20.09
CA ALA A 95 -5.43 9.09 -19.17
C ALA A 95 -4.56 8.35 -18.14
N LEU A 96 -5.15 8.03 -16.99
CA LEU A 96 -4.67 6.96 -16.11
C LEU A 96 -5.36 5.65 -16.47
N VAL A 97 -4.74 4.52 -16.13
CA VAL A 97 -5.23 3.20 -16.55
C VAL A 97 -5.05 2.10 -15.50
N ALA A 98 -5.82 1.03 -15.67
CA ALA A 98 -5.63 -0.25 -15.01
C ALA A 98 -5.72 -1.39 -16.04
N ASP A 99 -4.94 -2.43 -15.84
CA ASP A 99 -4.96 -3.67 -16.62
C ASP A 99 -5.19 -4.83 -15.64
N ILE A 100 -6.39 -5.38 -15.65
CA ILE A 100 -6.82 -6.43 -14.73
C ILE A 100 -6.93 -7.73 -15.52
N ASP A 101 -5.90 -8.57 -15.42
CA ASP A 101 -5.92 -9.92 -15.95
C ASP A 101 -6.88 -10.81 -15.15
N ILE A 102 -7.73 -11.56 -15.85
CA ILE A 102 -8.62 -12.57 -15.26
C ILE A 102 -7.93 -13.94 -15.32
N ALA A 103 -8.08 -14.74 -14.27
CA ALA A 103 -7.55 -16.09 -14.21
C ALA A 103 -8.13 -16.97 -15.35
N GLY A 104 -7.27 -17.76 -15.98
CA GLY A 104 -7.65 -18.68 -17.05
C GLY A 104 -6.46 -19.45 -17.59
N ASP A 105 -6.70 -20.34 -18.56
CA ASP A 105 -5.72 -21.32 -19.09
C ASP A 105 -4.40 -20.72 -19.60
N GLY A 106 -4.35 -19.40 -19.83
CA GLY A 106 -3.15 -18.66 -20.25
C GLY A 106 -2.26 -18.12 -19.12
N HIS A 107 -2.66 -18.27 -17.85
CA HIS A 107 -1.92 -17.78 -16.68
C HIS A 107 -1.62 -18.91 -15.70
N ALA A 108 -0.58 -19.70 -15.98
CA ALA A 108 0.02 -20.64 -15.01
C ALA A 108 0.80 -19.87 -13.92
N THR A 109 0.11 -18.99 -13.19
CA THR A 109 0.71 -18.11 -12.19
C THR A 109 0.08 -18.38 -10.83
N SER A 110 0.89 -18.48 -9.77
CA SER A 110 0.44 -18.63 -8.38
C SER A 110 -0.18 -17.36 -7.78
N LYS A 111 -0.34 -16.30 -8.59
CA LYS A 111 -0.87 -15.01 -8.15
C LYS A 111 -2.40 -15.09 -8.15
N PRO A 112 -3.10 -14.61 -7.10
CA PRO A 112 -4.55 -14.71 -6.99
C PRO A 112 -5.24 -13.66 -7.87
N TYR A 113 -5.18 -13.83 -9.18
CA TYR A 113 -5.95 -12.98 -10.11
C TYR A 113 -7.47 -13.19 -9.89
N PRO A 114 -8.30 -12.19 -10.18
CA PRO A 114 -9.76 -12.36 -10.17
C PRO A 114 -10.16 -13.56 -11.05
N ALA A 115 -11.05 -14.41 -10.54
CA ALA A 115 -11.46 -15.64 -11.20
C ALA A 115 -12.45 -15.41 -12.36
N SER A 116 -13.11 -14.25 -12.38
CA SER A 116 -14.11 -13.92 -13.39
C SER A 116 -14.12 -12.43 -13.74
N TYR A 117 -14.89 -12.10 -14.79
CA TYR A 117 -15.17 -10.73 -15.18
C TYR A 117 -15.87 -9.94 -14.06
N GLU A 118 -16.81 -10.56 -13.37
CA GLU A 118 -17.56 -9.97 -12.26
C GLU A 118 -16.63 -9.61 -11.09
N GLU A 119 -15.65 -10.46 -10.78
CA GLU A 119 -14.65 -10.14 -9.76
C GLU A 119 -13.73 -9.00 -10.22
N ALA A 120 -13.28 -8.99 -11.47
CA ALA A 120 -12.50 -7.88 -12.02
C ALA A 120 -13.29 -6.55 -11.97
N LEU A 121 -14.59 -6.59 -12.27
CA LEU A 121 -15.48 -5.44 -12.16
C LEU A 121 -15.66 -5.00 -10.70
N ALA A 122 -15.79 -5.95 -9.76
CA ALA A 122 -15.90 -5.64 -8.34
C ALA A 122 -14.65 -4.91 -7.80
N ILE A 123 -13.46 -5.20 -8.31
CA ILE A 123 -12.24 -4.44 -8.00
C ILE A 123 -12.41 -2.97 -8.40
N ILE A 124 -12.88 -2.72 -9.61
CA ILE A 124 -13.10 -1.36 -10.14
C ILE A 124 -14.21 -0.63 -9.38
N GLN A 125 -15.31 -1.31 -9.04
CA GLN A 125 -16.41 -0.72 -8.27
C GLN A 125 -15.98 -0.25 -6.87
N ARG A 126 -14.89 -0.79 -6.34
CA ARG A 126 -14.27 -0.35 -5.07
C ARG A 126 -13.29 0.80 -5.24
N ALA A 127 -12.93 1.18 -6.45
CA ALA A 127 -12.03 2.31 -6.69
C ALA A 127 -12.71 3.61 -6.22
N PRO A 128 -11.98 4.52 -5.51
CA PRO A 128 -12.55 5.79 -5.05
C PRO A 128 -13.08 6.67 -6.19
N LEU A 129 -12.42 6.59 -7.35
CA LEU A 129 -12.81 7.27 -8.58
C LEU A 129 -13.18 6.22 -9.62
N GLN A 130 -14.38 6.32 -10.19
CA GLN A 130 -14.84 5.36 -11.21
C GLN A 130 -14.25 5.69 -12.60
N PRO A 131 -13.94 4.69 -13.43
CA PRO A 131 -13.34 4.94 -14.73
C PRO A 131 -14.31 5.65 -15.68
N THR A 132 -13.75 6.42 -16.61
CA THR A 132 -14.44 6.98 -17.78
C THR A 132 -14.92 5.88 -18.71
N ALA A 133 -14.09 4.85 -18.93
CA ALA A 133 -14.40 3.75 -19.83
C ALA A 133 -13.85 2.42 -19.33
N LEU A 134 -14.61 1.36 -19.61
CA LEU A 134 -14.24 -0.03 -19.37
C LEU A 134 -14.15 -0.78 -20.68
N VAL A 135 -13.06 -1.51 -20.88
CA VAL A 135 -12.78 -2.27 -22.09
C VAL A 135 -12.47 -3.72 -21.72
N HIS A 136 -13.25 -4.65 -22.24
CA HIS A 136 -12.94 -6.07 -22.15
C HIS A 136 -11.85 -6.40 -23.18
N SER A 137 -10.66 -6.77 -22.70
CA SER A 137 -9.45 -6.97 -23.53
C SER A 137 -9.41 -8.31 -24.28
N GLY A 138 -10.41 -9.15 -24.05
CA GLY A 138 -10.49 -10.55 -24.51
C GLY A 138 -10.02 -11.54 -23.43
N ASN A 139 -9.15 -11.13 -22.52
CA ASN A 139 -8.63 -11.97 -21.42
C ASN A 139 -8.69 -11.27 -20.04
N GLY A 140 -9.22 -10.05 -19.98
CA GLY A 140 -9.18 -9.20 -18.80
C GLY A 140 -9.97 -7.93 -19.01
N LEU A 141 -9.85 -7.01 -18.05
CA LEU A 141 -10.54 -5.74 -18.02
C LEU A 141 -9.53 -4.59 -18.00
N HIS A 142 -9.58 -3.72 -19.00
CA HIS A 142 -8.88 -2.44 -18.97
C HIS A 142 -9.84 -1.37 -18.45
N ALA A 143 -9.38 -0.57 -17.49
CA ALA A 143 -10.11 0.60 -17.00
C ALA A 143 -9.34 1.87 -17.34
N TRP A 144 -10.06 2.91 -17.78
CA TRP A 144 -9.47 4.17 -18.24
C TRP A 144 -10.10 5.35 -17.51
N TRP A 145 -9.27 6.24 -16.97
CA TRP A 145 -9.66 7.52 -16.40
C TRP A 145 -9.12 8.62 -17.30
N HIS A 146 -9.96 9.09 -18.23
CA HIS A 146 -9.57 10.10 -19.22
C HIS A 146 -9.38 11.45 -18.53
N LEU A 147 -8.33 12.16 -18.92
CA LEU A 147 -8.09 13.52 -18.44
C LEU A 147 -8.92 14.53 -19.23
N LYS A 148 -9.36 15.61 -18.57
CA LYS A 148 -10.07 16.74 -19.18
C LYS A 148 -9.25 17.40 -20.28
N GLU A 149 -7.95 17.50 -20.04
CA GLU A 149 -6.95 18.02 -20.97
C GLU A 149 -5.71 17.12 -20.88
N PRO A 150 -4.94 16.96 -21.98
CA PRO A 150 -3.67 16.24 -21.92
C PRO A 150 -2.74 16.86 -20.88
N TRP A 151 -2.24 16.05 -19.94
CA TRP A 151 -1.23 16.47 -18.97
C TRP A 151 0.13 16.50 -19.67
N ARG A 152 0.48 17.68 -20.17
CA ARG A 152 1.72 17.99 -20.86
C ARG A 152 2.85 18.16 -19.84
N PHE A 153 4.03 17.63 -20.14
CA PHE A 153 5.22 17.80 -19.30
C PHE A 153 6.06 18.93 -19.86
N ALA A 154 6.12 20.07 -19.16
CA ALA A 154 7.00 21.17 -19.52
C ALA A 154 8.46 20.84 -19.15
N ASP A 155 8.65 20.11 -18.04
CA ASP A 155 9.96 19.75 -17.52
C ASP A 155 9.99 18.37 -16.83
N GLY A 156 11.12 18.07 -16.16
CA GLY A 156 11.29 16.84 -15.38
C GLY A 156 10.44 16.79 -14.11
N ALA A 157 10.05 17.93 -13.53
CA ALA A 157 9.23 17.98 -12.33
C ALA A 157 7.80 17.54 -12.66
N ASP A 158 7.21 18.00 -13.77
CA ASP A 158 5.89 17.55 -14.22
C ASP A 158 5.88 16.02 -14.47
N ARG A 159 6.94 15.51 -15.09
CA ARG A 159 7.12 14.06 -15.30
C ARG A 159 7.16 13.30 -13.98
N LEU A 160 7.93 13.78 -13.00
CA LEU A 160 8.01 13.19 -11.67
C LEU A 160 6.66 13.20 -10.94
N GLN A 161 5.89 14.29 -11.06
CA GLN A 161 4.54 14.37 -10.52
C GLN A 161 3.63 13.30 -11.12
N ALA A 162 3.61 13.18 -12.46
CA ALA A 162 2.81 12.19 -13.15
C ALA A 162 3.22 10.76 -12.78
N MET A 163 4.51 10.47 -12.64
CA MET A 163 4.98 9.17 -12.15
C MET A 163 4.47 8.86 -10.74
N GLY A 164 4.50 9.85 -9.84
CA GLY A 164 3.99 9.72 -8.48
C GLY A 164 2.48 9.44 -8.44
N VAL A 165 1.72 10.10 -9.30
CA VAL A 165 0.28 9.88 -9.46
C VAL A 165 0.00 8.47 -10.01
N PHE A 166 0.68 8.04 -11.08
CA PHE A 166 0.48 6.70 -11.66
C PHE A 166 0.84 5.57 -10.66
N LYS A 167 1.96 5.72 -9.95
CA LYS A 167 2.41 4.78 -8.91
C LYS A 167 1.40 4.69 -7.77
N GLY A 168 0.98 5.85 -7.27
CA GLY A 168 0.00 5.99 -6.21
C GLY A 168 -1.38 5.40 -6.57
N TRP A 169 -1.88 5.74 -7.75
CA TRP A 169 -3.13 5.23 -8.27
C TRP A 169 -3.10 3.72 -8.48
N GLY A 170 -2.01 3.19 -9.09
CA GLY A 170 -1.80 1.76 -9.23
C GLY A 170 -1.80 1.02 -7.89
N ARG A 171 -1.18 1.60 -6.85
CA ARG A 171 -1.23 1.03 -5.49
C ARG A 171 -2.63 1.08 -4.90
N CYS A 172 -3.37 2.16 -5.11
CA CYS A 172 -4.75 2.29 -4.68
C CYS A 172 -5.63 1.16 -5.27
N LEU A 173 -5.58 0.97 -6.58
CA LEU A 173 -6.31 -0.11 -7.26
C LEU A 173 -5.90 -1.49 -6.77
N ARG A 174 -4.60 -1.70 -6.51
CA ARG A 174 -4.11 -2.95 -5.92
C ARG A 174 -4.65 -3.18 -4.51
N ARG A 175 -4.81 -2.14 -3.69
CA ARG A 175 -5.48 -2.25 -2.37
C ARG A 175 -6.96 -2.64 -2.54
N CYS A 176 -7.65 -2.07 -3.52
CA CYS A 176 -9.03 -2.47 -3.85
C CYS A 176 -9.11 -3.96 -4.22
N ALA A 177 -8.16 -4.46 -5.01
CA ALA A 177 -8.06 -5.89 -5.36
C ALA A 177 -7.79 -6.77 -4.13
N LYS A 178 -6.82 -6.37 -3.29
CA LYS A 178 -6.47 -7.12 -2.06
C LYS A 178 -7.63 -7.23 -1.08
N ALA A 179 -8.48 -6.22 -1.00
CA ALA A 179 -9.68 -6.26 -0.16
C ALA A 179 -10.70 -7.31 -0.60
N LEU A 180 -10.60 -7.83 -1.84
CA LEU A 180 -11.41 -8.93 -2.37
C LEU A 180 -10.65 -10.26 -2.39
N GLY A 181 -9.46 -10.33 -1.79
CA GLY A 181 -8.60 -11.52 -1.84
C GLY A 181 -7.84 -11.68 -3.17
N CYS A 182 -7.97 -10.73 -4.10
CA CYS A 182 -7.31 -10.77 -5.40
C CYS A 182 -6.00 -9.97 -5.41
N ASP A 183 -5.26 -10.05 -6.51
CA ASP A 183 -4.12 -9.19 -6.82
C ASP A 183 -4.13 -8.83 -8.31
N ILE A 184 -3.59 -7.67 -8.66
CA ILE A 184 -3.49 -7.17 -10.04
C ILE A 184 -2.04 -6.80 -10.36
N ASP A 185 -1.69 -6.78 -11.64
CA ASP A 185 -0.34 -6.40 -12.05
C ASP A 185 -0.12 -4.89 -12.03
N PRO A 186 1.09 -4.43 -11.64
CA PRO A 186 1.40 -3.01 -11.64
C PRO A 186 1.51 -2.49 -13.08
N VAL A 187 0.62 -1.56 -13.44
CA VAL A 187 0.61 -0.84 -14.74
C VAL A 187 0.80 0.65 -14.56
N GLN A 188 1.86 1.00 -13.83
CA GLN A 188 2.13 2.36 -13.35
C GLN A 188 3.13 3.16 -14.20
N ASP A 189 3.43 2.73 -15.43
CA ASP A 189 4.33 3.47 -16.32
C ASP A 189 3.57 4.41 -17.27
N LEU A 190 4.15 5.58 -17.53
CA LEU A 190 3.59 6.62 -18.39
C LEU A 190 3.55 6.22 -19.87
N ALA A 191 4.28 5.18 -20.27
CA ALA A 191 4.32 4.65 -21.64
C ALA A 191 3.47 3.39 -21.82
N ARG A 192 2.52 3.14 -20.90
CA ARG A 192 1.67 1.95 -20.94
C ARG A 192 0.84 1.93 -22.22
N ILE A 193 0.78 0.75 -22.83
CA ILE A 193 -0.05 0.46 -23.99
C ILE A 193 -1.15 -0.53 -23.64
N LEU A 194 -2.34 -0.35 -24.21
CA LEU A 194 -3.50 -1.22 -24.00
C LEU A 194 -4.22 -1.46 -25.33
N ARG A 195 -5.00 -2.53 -25.40
CA ARG A 195 -5.75 -2.90 -26.62
C ARG A 195 -6.88 -1.90 -26.90
N ILE A 196 -7.10 -1.65 -28.19
CA ILE A 196 -8.10 -0.72 -28.70
C ILE A 196 -9.46 -1.43 -28.87
N PRO A 197 -10.58 -0.89 -28.34
CA PRO A 197 -11.92 -1.41 -28.62
C PRO A 197 -12.23 -1.52 -30.11
N GLY A 198 -12.88 -2.62 -30.50
CA GLY A 198 -13.17 -2.91 -31.90
C GLY A 198 -12.05 -3.65 -32.65
N THR A 199 -10.98 -4.04 -31.96
CA THR A 199 -9.91 -4.90 -32.49
C THR A 199 -10.02 -6.34 -31.97
N LEU A 200 -9.10 -7.22 -32.37
CA LEU A 200 -9.01 -8.61 -31.93
C LEU A 200 -7.75 -8.85 -31.10
N ASN A 201 -7.89 -9.63 -30.04
CA ASN A 201 -6.80 -10.17 -29.24
C ASN A 201 -6.46 -11.58 -29.74
N HIS A 202 -5.27 -11.76 -30.31
CA HIS A 202 -4.82 -13.01 -30.92
C HIS A 202 -4.02 -13.90 -29.95
N LYS A 203 -3.90 -13.52 -28.68
CA LYS A 203 -3.19 -14.29 -27.64
C LYS A 203 -3.93 -15.61 -27.33
N GLY A 204 -3.22 -16.73 -27.41
CA GLY A 204 -3.71 -18.04 -26.93
C GLY A 204 -4.41 -18.90 -27.99
N GLY A 205 -4.14 -18.70 -29.28
CA GLY A 205 -4.56 -19.60 -30.36
C GLY A 205 -5.97 -19.36 -30.90
N GLY A 206 -6.75 -18.44 -30.31
CA GLY A 206 -8.06 -18.01 -30.82
C GLY A 206 -8.25 -16.50 -30.67
N ALA A 207 -8.70 -15.84 -31.74
CA ALA A 207 -8.94 -14.40 -31.74
C ALA A 207 -10.18 -14.05 -30.88
N ARG A 208 -9.99 -13.21 -29.86
CA ARG A 208 -11.05 -12.76 -28.95
C ARG A 208 -11.34 -11.28 -29.19
N PRO A 209 -12.62 -10.87 -29.28
CA PRO A 209 -12.95 -9.47 -29.53
C PRO A 209 -12.59 -8.58 -28.33
N VAL A 210 -11.99 -7.43 -28.62
CA VAL A 210 -11.78 -6.34 -27.67
C VAL A 210 -13.03 -5.46 -27.70
N ARG A 211 -13.77 -5.40 -26.60
CA ARG A 211 -15.11 -4.77 -26.56
C ARG A 211 -15.12 -3.60 -25.58
N LEU A 212 -15.66 -2.47 -26.01
CA LEU A 212 -16.07 -1.42 -25.08
C LEU A 212 -17.26 -1.95 -24.28
N VAL A 213 -17.12 -2.02 -22.96
CA VAL A 213 -18.16 -2.51 -22.04
C VAL A 213 -19.07 -1.37 -21.65
N SER A 214 -18.48 -0.27 -21.19
CA SER A 214 -19.17 0.94 -20.80
C SER A 214 -18.29 2.14 -21.04
N ALA A 215 -18.91 3.29 -21.29
CA ALA A 215 -18.24 4.56 -21.36
C ALA A 215 -19.17 5.67 -20.88
N GLU A 216 -18.67 6.53 -20.01
CA GLU A 216 -19.27 7.79 -19.60
C GLU A 216 -18.35 8.91 -20.05
N TRP A 217 -18.45 9.31 -21.32
CA TRP A 217 -17.47 10.20 -21.95
C TRP A 217 -17.35 11.58 -21.26
N ASP A 218 -18.39 12.04 -20.58
CA ASP A 218 -18.35 13.30 -19.82
C ASP A 218 -17.60 13.16 -18.48
N ARG A 219 -17.36 11.94 -17.99
CA ARG A 219 -16.58 11.67 -16.78
C ARG A 219 -15.10 11.83 -17.06
N ARG A 220 -14.59 13.05 -16.91
CA ARG A 220 -13.19 13.43 -17.17
C ARG A 220 -12.53 13.97 -15.90
N TYR A 221 -11.25 13.70 -15.73
CA TYR A 221 -10.49 14.04 -14.53
C TYR A 221 -9.41 15.08 -14.81
N SER A 222 -9.06 15.86 -13.79
CA SER A 222 -7.83 16.62 -13.74
C SER A 222 -6.75 15.81 -12.99
N PRO A 223 -5.45 16.07 -13.22
CA PRO A 223 -4.40 15.46 -12.42
C PRO A 223 -4.61 15.60 -10.90
N ALA A 224 -5.11 16.77 -10.47
CA ALA A 224 -5.35 17.09 -9.06
C ALA A 224 -6.40 16.18 -8.39
N ASP A 225 -7.31 15.58 -9.15
CA ASP A 225 -8.28 14.62 -8.61
C ASP A 225 -7.58 13.37 -8.04
N PHE A 226 -6.31 13.14 -8.39
CA PHE A 226 -5.51 12.01 -7.92
C PHE A 226 -4.44 12.38 -6.88
N ASP A 227 -4.37 13.64 -6.44
CA ASP A 227 -3.30 14.12 -5.55
C ASP A 227 -3.24 13.37 -4.21
N ASP A 228 -4.40 13.00 -3.65
CA ASP A 228 -4.50 12.22 -2.39
C ASP A 228 -3.86 10.82 -2.50
N PHE A 229 -3.67 10.33 -3.72
CA PHE A 229 -3.05 9.02 -3.96
C PHE A 229 -1.56 9.14 -4.30
N ARG A 230 -1.07 10.34 -4.61
CA ARG A 230 0.28 10.57 -5.12
C ARG A 230 1.34 10.02 -4.16
N GLU A 231 2.32 9.34 -4.72
CA GLU A 231 3.48 8.86 -3.97
C GLU A 231 4.75 9.64 -4.29
N PRO A 232 5.70 9.74 -3.33
CA PRO A 232 7.02 10.26 -3.61
C PRO A 232 7.73 9.38 -4.64
N VAL A 233 8.34 10.03 -5.62
CA VAL A 233 9.20 9.44 -6.66
C VAL A 233 10.50 10.21 -6.66
N THR A 234 11.61 9.49 -6.56
CA THR A 234 12.96 10.04 -6.61
C THR A 234 13.42 10.23 -8.06
N GLU A 235 14.36 11.14 -8.30
CA GLU A 235 14.98 11.31 -9.63
C GLU A 235 15.63 9.99 -10.12
N ALA A 236 16.19 9.18 -9.21
CA ALA A 236 16.70 7.86 -9.52
C ALA A 236 15.63 6.90 -10.08
N GLU A 237 14.38 6.99 -9.59
CA GLU A 237 13.22 6.24 -10.12
C GLU A 237 12.71 6.83 -11.45
N ALA A 238 12.94 8.12 -11.73
CA ALA A 238 12.60 8.77 -13.01
C ALA A 238 13.53 8.36 -14.16
N HIS A 239 14.78 8.08 -13.81
CA HIS A 239 15.82 7.67 -14.73
C HIS A 239 15.87 6.17 -15.00
N ASP A 240 14.85 5.38 -14.58
CA ASP A 240 14.87 3.90 -14.57
C ASP A 240 15.14 3.29 -15.97
N SER A 241 16.43 3.28 -16.25
CA SER A 241 17.18 2.80 -17.37
C SER A 241 18.57 2.61 -16.80
N VAL A 242 18.73 1.62 -15.93
CA VAL A 242 20.06 1.12 -15.56
C VAL A 242 20.81 0.90 -16.88
N VAL A 243 21.89 1.66 -17.09
CA VAL A 243 22.69 1.70 -18.31
C VAL A 243 23.57 0.46 -18.36
N LEU A 244 22.96 -0.71 -18.59
CA LEU A 244 23.70 -1.91 -18.89
C LEU A 244 24.17 -1.82 -20.35
N THR A 245 25.40 -1.34 -20.57
CA THR A 245 26.06 -1.23 -21.89
C THR A 245 26.37 -2.58 -22.55
N GLY A 246 25.98 -3.69 -21.92
CA GLY A 246 25.99 -5.03 -22.50
C GLY A 246 27.37 -5.70 -22.62
N ALA A 247 28.46 -5.06 -22.20
CA ALA A 247 29.82 -5.51 -22.56
C ALA A 247 30.81 -5.64 -21.39
N LEU A 248 30.36 -5.64 -20.13
CA LEU A 248 31.30 -5.86 -19.01
C LEU A 248 31.73 -7.34 -18.96
N GLU A 249 33.04 -7.60 -18.97
CA GLU A 249 33.60 -8.91 -18.66
C GLU A 249 33.21 -9.35 -17.24
N PHE A 250 33.18 -10.67 -17.00
CA PHE A 250 32.81 -11.20 -15.69
C PHE A 250 33.83 -10.76 -14.62
N PRO A 251 33.41 -10.14 -13.50
CA PRO A 251 34.32 -9.59 -12.50
C PRO A 251 34.91 -10.68 -11.59
N TRP A 252 35.85 -11.47 -12.13
CA TRP A 252 36.44 -12.63 -11.46
C TRP A 252 37.02 -12.34 -10.08
N SER A 253 37.82 -11.29 -9.93
CA SER A 253 38.44 -10.94 -8.64
C SER A 253 37.39 -10.69 -7.53
N LYS A 254 36.31 -9.95 -7.84
CA LYS A 254 35.24 -9.71 -6.88
C LYS A 254 34.46 -11.01 -6.60
N HIS A 255 34.21 -11.82 -7.63
CA HIS A 255 33.54 -13.11 -7.49
C HIS A 255 34.29 -14.09 -6.58
N GLU A 256 35.60 -14.20 -6.76
CA GLU A 256 36.48 -15.03 -5.93
C GLU A 256 36.45 -14.56 -4.48
N THR A 257 36.54 -13.24 -4.25
CA THR A 257 36.44 -12.64 -2.92
C THR A 257 35.15 -13.04 -2.21
N LEU A 258 33.99 -12.96 -2.87
CA LEU A 258 32.72 -13.38 -2.26
C LEU A 258 32.64 -14.91 -2.08
N SER A 259 33.15 -15.70 -3.03
CA SER A 259 33.15 -17.16 -2.96
C SER A 259 34.03 -17.70 -1.83
N GLU A 260 35.17 -17.07 -1.54
CA GLU A 260 36.08 -17.47 -0.47
C GLU A 260 35.54 -17.10 0.91
N ASN A 261 34.92 -15.92 1.04
CA ASN A 261 34.54 -15.37 2.33
C ASN A 261 33.09 -15.68 2.75
N LEU A 262 32.21 -16.04 1.81
CA LEU A 262 30.78 -16.26 2.09
C LEU A 262 30.34 -17.64 1.61
N ASP A 263 30.27 -18.60 2.55
CA ASP A 263 29.81 -19.98 2.28
C ASP A 263 28.43 -20.02 1.59
N GLY A 264 27.51 -19.13 2.00
CA GLY A 264 26.18 -19.00 1.40
C GLY A 264 26.22 -18.49 -0.04
N TYR A 265 27.13 -17.57 -0.37
CA TYR A 265 27.33 -17.10 -1.75
C TYR A 265 27.89 -18.22 -2.63
N ARG A 266 28.94 -18.91 -2.16
CA ARG A 266 29.56 -20.04 -2.85
C ARG A 266 28.55 -21.16 -3.10
N ALA A 267 27.79 -21.54 -2.07
CA ALA A 267 26.73 -22.54 -2.20
C ALA A 267 25.63 -22.11 -3.17
N THR A 268 25.30 -20.82 -3.25
CA THR A 268 24.35 -20.28 -4.24
C THR A 268 24.92 -20.39 -5.65
N TRP A 269 26.18 -19.99 -5.85
CA TRP A 269 26.87 -20.05 -7.15
C TRP A 269 27.02 -21.49 -7.69
N GLU A 270 27.15 -22.48 -6.80
CA GLU A 270 27.30 -23.89 -7.14
C GLU A 270 25.98 -24.68 -7.17
N HIS A 271 24.83 -24.05 -6.89
CA HIS A 271 23.53 -24.72 -6.73
C HIS A 271 23.52 -25.80 -5.64
N LYS A 272 24.32 -25.61 -4.58
CA LYS A 272 24.42 -26.51 -3.40
C LYS A 272 23.74 -25.94 -2.16
N ARG A 273 23.04 -24.81 -2.29
CA ARG A 273 22.42 -24.11 -1.16
C ARG A 273 21.10 -24.81 -0.77
N ARG A 274 21.07 -25.40 0.43
CA ARG A 274 19.97 -26.27 0.90
C ARG A 274 18.59 -25.59 0.92
N ASP A 275 18.49 -24.32 1.30
CA ASP A 275 17.23 -23.57 1.33
C ASP A 275 16.72 -23.15 -0.07
N LEU A 276 17.56 -23.29 -1.10
CA LEU A 276 17.18 -23.05 -2.50
C LEU A 276 17.06 -24.35 -3.30
N GLU A 277 17.11 -25.52 -2.66
CA GLU A 277 16.96 -26.80 -3.33
C GLU A 277 15.58 -26.89 -4.02
N GLY A 278 15.54 -27.31 -5.28
CA GLY A 278 14.32 -27.37 -6.09
C GLY A 278 13.77 -26.02 -6.57
N LYS A 279 14.45 -24.90 -6.27
CA LYS A 279 14.07 -23.56 -6.72
C LYS A 279 14.51 -23.26 -8.15
N SER A 280 13.86 -22.27 -8.76
CA SER A 280 14.16 -21.83 -10.12
C SER A 280 15.53 -21.15 -10.21
N CYS A 281 16.19 -21.25 -11.36
CA CYS A 281 17.46 -20.54 -11.62
C CYS A 281 17.34 -19.03 -11.35
N SER A 282 16.16 -18.43 -11.58
CA SER A 282 15.89 -17.02 -11.26
C SER A 282 15.92 -16.66 -9.77
N GLU A 283 15.65 -17.60 -8.86
CA GLU A 283 15.77 -17.39 -7.43
C GLU A 283 17.24 -17.39 -7.00
N TYR A 284 18.06 -18.26 -7.62
CA TYR A 284 19.51 -18.24 -7.46
C TYR A 284 20.13 -16.93 -8.00
N ASP A 285 19.67 -16.45 -9.16
CA ASP A 285 20.13 -15.17 -9.72
C ASP A 285 19.86 -13.99 -8.77
N LEU A 286 18.66 -13.95 -8.19
CA LEU A 286 18.30 -12.91 -7.22
C LEU A 286 19.12 -13.01 -5.94
N ALA A 287 19.36 -14.24 -5.44
CA ALA A 287 20.19 -14.45 -4.27
C ALA A 287 21.65 -13.99 -4.49
N LEU A 288 22.24 -14.31 -5.65
CA LEU A 288 23.57 -13.83 -6.04
C LEU A 288 23.60 -12.29 -6.19
N ALA A 289 22.58 -11.72 -6.84
CA ALA A 289 22.46 -10.27 -6.97
C ALA A 289 22.34 -9.55 -5.62
N ASN A 290 21.63 -10.13 -4.64
CA ASN A 290 21.55 -9.59 -3.28
C ASN A 290 22.91 -9.56 -2.58
N TYR A 291 23.73 -10.60 -2.71
CA TYR A 291 25.08 -10.62 -2.15
C TYR A 291 25.97 -9.56 -2.81
N ALA A 292 25.96 -9.49 -4.14
CA ALA A 292 26.78 -8.53 -4.88
C ALA A 292 26.36 -7.07 -4.64
N ALA A 293 25.05 -6.79 -4.54
CA ALA A 293 24.54 -5.46 -4.21
C ALA A 293 24.98 -5.02 -2.80
N ARG A 294 24.91 -5.92 -1.81
CA ARG A 294 25.40 -5.66 -0.43
C ARG A 294 26.91 -5.47 -0.39
N ALA A 295 27.64 -6.15 -1.26
CA ALA A 295 29.09 -5.99 -1.41
C ALA A 295 29.48 -4.74 -2.22
N GLY A 296 28.52 -3.88 -2.59
CA GLY A 296 28.78 -2.62 -3.28
C GLY A 296 29.19 -2.77 -4.75
N TRP A 297 28.91 -3.90 -5.40
CA TRP A 297 29.18 -4.07 -6.83
C TRP A 297 28.33 -3.10 -7.64
N SER A 298 28.78 -2.70 -8.83
CA SER A 298 27.99 -1.88 -9.76
C SER A 298 26.87 -2.69 -10.42
N ASP A 299 25.91 -2.02 -11.03
CA ASP A 299 24.81 -2.70 -11.73
C ASP A 299 25.31 -3.52 -12.94
N GLU A 300 26.33 -3.03 -13.63
CA GLU A 300 26.99 -3.72 -14.74
C GLU A 300 27.71 -4.99 -14.27
N GLU A 301 28.36 -4.92 -13.12
CA GLU A 301 29.05 -6.05 -12.49
C GLU A 301 28.05 -7.12 -12.02
N ILE A 302 26.93 -6.70 -11.43
CA ILE A 302 25.84 -7.61 -11.04
C ILE A 302 25.19 -8.22 -12.28
N ALA A 303 25.03 -7.46 -13.36
CA ALA A 303 24.52 -7.99 -14.62
C ALA A 303 25.48 -9.02 -15.23
N ALA A 304 26.79 -8.76 -15.19
CA ALA A 304 27.81 -9.70 -15.63
C ALA A 304 27.81 -10.97 -14.76
N LEU A 305 27.62 -10.82 -13.44
CA LEU A 305 27.45 -11.94 -12.51
C LEU A 305 26.29 -12.86 -12.90
N ILE A 306 25.11 -12.29 -13.16
CA ILE A 306 23.91 -13.05 -13.54
C ILE A 306 24.12 -13.75 -14.91
N ARG A 307 24.76 -13.07 -15.87
CA ARG A 307 25.09 -13.67 -17.17
C ARG A 307 26.05 -14.86 -17.02
N GLY A 308 27.13 -14.69 -16.26
CA GLY A 308 28.11 -15.74 -16.02
C GLY A 308 27.57 -16.89 -15.16
N HIS A 309 26.63 -16.63 -14.26
CA HIS A 309 25.90 -17.67 -13.55
C HIS A 309 25.09 -18.52 -14.53
N ARG A 310 24.27 -17.89 -15.36
CA ARG A 310 23.34 -18.58 -16.27
C ARG A 310 24.01 -19.29 -17.44
N SER A 311 25.16 -18.84 -17.90
CA SER A 311 25.93 -19.55 -18.93
C SER A 311 26.40 -20.93 -18.47
N ARG A 312 26.44 -21.19 -17.16
CA ARG A 312 26.84 -22.47 -16.57
C ARG A 312 25.71 -23.50 -16.50
N PHE A 313 24.45 -23.09 -16.74
CA PHE A 313 23.29 -23.97 -16.60
C PHE A 313 22.47 -24.08 -17.92
N PRO A 314 22.26 -25.30 -18.45
CA PRO A 314 21.53 -25.52 -19.71
C PRO A 314 20.11 -24.95 -19.69
N GLY A 315 19.68 -24.31 -20.79
CA GLY A 315 18.32 -23.76 -20.94
C GLY A 315 18.03 -22.45 -20.21
N ALA A 316 19.00 -21.88 -19.47
CA ALA A 316 18.83 -20.64 -18.71
C ALA A 316 19.47 -19.40 -19.37
N ALA A 317 20.37 -19.60 -20.34
CA ALA A 317 21.19 -18.54 -20.95
C ALA A 317 20.36 -17.44 -21.63
N GLU A 318 19.31 -17.80 -22.37
CA GLU A 318 18.46 -16.84 -23.10
C GLU A 318 17.84 -15.79 -22.17
N LYS A 319 17.37 -16.21 -20.99
CA LYS A 319 16.74 -15.33 -20.01
C LYS A 319 17.77 -14.37 -19.40
N GLY A 320 19.04 -14.78 -19.28
CA GLY A 320 20.15 -14.00 -18.72
C GLY A 320 20.69 -12.92 -19.66
N ALA A 321 20.48 -13.09 -20.97
CA ALA A 321 20.80 -12.08 -21.98
C ALA A 321 19.73 -10.96 -22.07
N ARG A 322 18.54 -11.16 -21.47
CA ARG A 322 17.47 -10.17 -21.54
C ARG A 322 17.70 -9.03 -20.55
N ILE A 323 17.88 -7.82 -21.08
CA ILE A 323 18.13 -6.60 -20.31
C ILE A 323 17.00 -6.31 -19.32
N ASP A 324 15.73 -6.51 -19.69
CA ASP A 324 14.57 -6.31 -18.81
C ASP A 324 14.57 -7.27 -17.60
N TYR A 325 15.12 -8.48 -17.77
CA TYR A 325 15.25 -9.43 -16.68
C TYR A 325 16.40 -9.02 -15.74
N LEU A 326 17.55 -8.62 -16.29
CA LEU A 326 18.68 -8.15 -15.51
C LEU A 326 18.31 -6.91 -14.69
N GLN A 327 17.69 -5.92 -15.32
CA GLN A 327 17.23 -4.69 -14.67
C GLN A 327 16.27 -4.98 -13.52
N ARG A 328 15.25 -5.82 -13.74
CA ARG A 328 14.29 -6.18 -12.67
C ARG A 328 14.95 -6.93 -11.51
N THR A 329 15.89 -7.83 -11.79
CA THR A 329 16.61 -8.57 -10.75
C THR A 329 17.53 -7.65 -9.95
N ILE A 330 18.25 -6.75 -10.63
CA ILE A 330 19.14 -5.75 -10.01
C ILE A 330 18.34 -4.76 -9.20
N ALA A 331 17.25 -4.20 -9.72
CA ALA A 331 16.38 -3.27 -9.01
C ALA A 331 15.83 -3.90 -7.71
N LYS A 332 15.40 -5.17 -7.76
CA LYS A 332 14.99 -5.90 -6.56
C LYS A 332 16.14 -6.06 -5.56
N ALA A 333 17.33 -6.40 -6.03
CA ALA A 333 18.50 -6.55 -5.17
C ALA A 333 18.94 -5.21 -4.54
N ARG A 334 18.86 -4.11 -5.29
CA ARG A 334 19.13 -2.75 -4.80
C ARG A 334 18.11 -2.30 -3.79
N ALA A 335 16.82 -2.52 -4.05
CA ALA A 335 15.76 -2.21 -3.08
C ALA A 335 15.97 -2.99 -1.77
N ALA A 336 16.28 -4.29 -1.86
CA ALA A 336 16.60 -5.10 -0.69
C ALA A 336 17.88 -4.65 0.04
N SER A 337 18.91 -4.25 -0.69
CA SER A 337 20.16 -3.72 -0.11
C SER A 337 19.96 -2.35 0.54
N SER A 338 19.18 -1.47 -0.07
CA SER A 338 18.85 -0.15 0.47
C SER A 338 18.00 -0.27 1.73
N LEU A 339 16.99 -1.15 1.74
CA LEU A 339 16.22 -1.45 2.93
C LEU A 339 17.12 -1.99 4.04
N ALA A 340 17.99 -2.96 3.74
CA ALA A 340 18.94 -3.49 4.71
C ALA A 340 19.93 -2.43 5.23
N SER A 341 20.35 -1.48 4.39
CA SER A 341 21.17 -0.34 4.82
C SER A 341 20.41 0.58 5.75
N ARG A 342 19.16 0.96 5.40
CA ARG A 342 18.31 1.80 6.25
C ARG A 342 18.00 1.13 7.59
N GLU A 343 17.73 -0.17 7.60
CA GLU A 343 17.56 -0.96 8.82
C GLU A 343 18.84 -0.99 9.66
N ALA A 344 20.03 -1.07 9.03
CA ALA A 344 21.31 -1.05 9.73
C ALA A 344 21.62 0.34 10.32
N ASP A 345 21.37 1.40 9.56
CA ASP A 345 21.54 2.79 10.00
C ASP A 345 20.57 3.10 11.16
N ALA A 346 19.29 2.72 11.01
CA ALA A 346 18.31 2.82 12.09
C ALA A 346 18.73 2.00 13.33
N ALA A 347 19.28 0.80 13.15
CA ALA A 347 19.76 -0.01 14.26
C ALA A 347 21.00 0.57 14.95
N ALA A 348 21.82 1.34 14.23
CA ALA A 348 22.90 2.11 14.82
C ALA A 348 22.34 3.27 15.66
N VAL A 349 21.37 4.03 15.13
CA VAL A 349 20.69 5.11 15.86
C VAL A 349 19.99 4.61 17.13
N VAL A 350 19.36 3.42 17.08
CA VAL A 350 18.74 2.82 18.28
C VAL A 350 19.75 2.53 19.38
N ARG A 351 21.02 2.27 19.05
CA ARG A 351 22.09 1.98 20.02
C ARG A 351 22.98 3.17 20.35
N ASP A 352 22.82 4.26 19.61
CA ASP A 352 23.59 5.48 19.82
C ASP A 352 22.97 6.23 20.99
N ASP A 353 23.71 6.42 22.09
CA ASP A 353 23.22 7.11 23.28
C ASP A 353 23.06 8.63 23.06
N ASP A 354 23.77 9.20 22.08
CA ASP A 354 23.77 10.64 21.78
C ASP A 354 22.72 11.04 20.71
N ALA A 355 22.02 10.07 20.12
CA ALA A 355 21.01 10.33 19.11
C ALA A 355 19.82 11.14 19.68
N ASP A 356 19.41 12.17 18.93
CA ASP A 356 18.27 12.99 19.32
C ASP A 356 16.93 12.24 19.23
N ARG A 357 15.92 12.79 19.92
CA ARG A 357 14.58 12.19 20.00
C ARG A 357 13.97 11.92 18.63
N SER A 358 14.06 12.88 17.71
CA SER A 358 13.45 12.76 16.38
C SER A 358 14.11 11.67 15.56
N ALA A 359 15.45 11.57 15.62
CA ALA A 359 16.21 10.52 14.96
C ALA A 359 15.83 9.14 15.51
N ARG A 360 15.64 9.00 16.82
CA ARG A 360 15.18 7.73 17.44
C ARG A 360 13.76 7.36 17.02
N VAL A 361 12.82 8.31 16.95
CA VAL A 361 11.45 8.05 16.47
C VAL A 361 11.49 7.52 15.03
N GLN A 362 12.27 8.13 14.14
CA GLN A 362 12.41 7.68 12.75
C GLN A 362 13.09 6.30 12.64
N ALA A 363 14.09 6.03 13.48
CA ALA A 363 14.74 4.74 13.54
C ALA A 363 13.79 3.64 14.03
N LEU A 364 12.99 3.92 15.07
CA LEU A 364 11.95 3.02 15.58
C LEU A 364 10.86 2.76 14.54
N ALA A 365 10.38 3.80 13.85
CA ALA A 365 9.42 3.68 12.75
C ALA A 365 9.94 2.72 11.66
N THR A 366 11.22 2.86 11.30
CA THR A 366 11.88 2.03 10.29
C THR A 366 12.04 0.57 10.75
N ILE A 367 12.52 0.34 11.98
CA ILE A 367 12.78 -1.03 12.49
C ILE A 367 11.50 -1.79 12.76
N LEU A 368 10.48 -1.11 13.28
CA LEU A 368 9.18 -1.70 13.61
C LEU A 368 8.24 -1.73 12.40
N ASP A 369 8.61 -1.10 11.28
CA ASP A 369 7.80 -0.96 10.05
C ASP A 369 6.40 -0.39 10.34
N ILE A 370 6.37 0.73 11.07
CA ILE A 370 5.15 1.44 11.46
C ILE A 370 5.28 2.94 11.20
N ASP A 371 4.16 3.58 10.88
CA ASP A 371 4.06 5.02 10.65
C ASP A 371 4.00 5.76 12.00
N LEU A 372 5.13 5.87 12.69
CA LEU A 372 5.26 6.47 14.01
C LEU A 372 5.67 7.94 13.91
N ASP A 373 4.82 8.82 14.43
CA ASP A 373 5.01 10.28 14.39
C ASP A 373 5.67 10.81 15.66
N GLU A 374 5.22 10.33 16.83
CA GLU A 374 5.63 10.83 18.14
C GLU A 374 5.45 9.75 19.22
N ILE A 375 6.29 9.80 20.26
CA ILE A 375 6.11 9.03 21.50
C ILE A 375 6.05 10.00 22.67
N ARG A 376 5.07 9.85 23.55
CA ARG A 376 5.00 10.57 24.84
C ARG A 376 5.03 9.59 25.99
N HIS A 377 5.63 9.99 27.10
CA HIS A 377 5.58 9.28 28.36
C HIS A 377 4.88 10.15 29.40
N ILE A 378 3.68 9.71 29.81
CA ILE A 378 2.91 10.36 30.87
C ILE A 378 3.40 9.81 32.21
N ALA A 379 4.12 10.64 32.96
CA ALA A 379 4.75 10.25 34.22
C ALA A 379 3.72 10.12 35.36
N GLY A 380 3.68 9.00 36.06
CA GLY A 380 2.78 8.75 37.20
C GLY A 380 3.06 7.41 37.86
N PRO A 381 2.32 7.01 38.92
CA PRO A 381 2.52 5.73 39.62
C PRO A 381 2.50 4.53 38.66
N SER A 382 1.75 4.65 37.57
CA SER A 382 1.69 3.64 36.52
C SER A 382 1.79 4.28 35.14
N GLY A 383 2.94 4.91 34.90
CA GLY A 383 3.23 5.66 33.69
C GLY A 383 2.78 4.95 32.40
N VAL A 384 2.37 5.74 31.43
CA VAL A 384 1.80 5.28 30.16
C VAL A 384 2.62 5.87 29.02
N TYR A 385 2.94 5.05 28.02
CA TYR A 385 3.48 5.51 26.76
C TYR A 385 2.35 5.72 25.76
N GLU A 386 2.26 6.91 25.19
CA GLU A 386 1.40 7.22 24.06
C GLU A 386 2.21 7.15 22.78
N PHE A 387 1.78 6.30 21.84
CA PHE A 387 2.34 6.22 20.50
C PHE A 387 1.38 6.89 19.53
N HIS A 388 1.83 7.96 18.89
CA HIS A 388 1.05 8.68 17.89
C HIS A 388 1.40 8.15 16.50
N LEU A 389 0.41 7.58 15.82
CA LEU A 389 0.56 6.97 14.50
C LEU A 389 -0.57 7.43 13.58
N LEU A 390 -0.25 8.09 12.46
CA LEU A 390 -1.22 8.53 11.45
C LEU A 390 -2.38 9.34 12.06
N GLY A 391 -2.06 10.21 13.03
CA GLY A 391 -3.05 11.03 13.75
C GLY A 391 -3.93 10.28 14.76
N LYS A 392 -3.63 9.01 15.08
CA LYS A 392 -4.27 8.25 16.15
C LYS A 392 -3.30 8.01 17.31
N CYS A 393 -3.81 7.72 18.50
CA CYS A 393 -3.01 7.44 19.70
C CYS A 393 -3.24 6.02 20.22
N VAL A 394 -2.16 5.28 20.46
CA VAL A 394 -2.15 4.01 21.19
C VAL A 394 -1.53 4.22 22.56
N GLU A 395 -2.29 3.96 23.62
CA GLU A 395 -1.80 4.00 24.99
C GLU A 395 -1.30 2.62 25.43
N ILE A 396 -0.06 2.54 25.88
CA ILE A 396 0.58 1.31 26.37
C ILE A 396 1.09 1.56 27.80
N PRO A 397 0.56 0.85 28.81
CA PRO A 397 1.09 0.95 30.16
C PRO A 397 2.58 0.58 30.18
N ALA A 398 3.43 1.37 30.86
CA ALA A 398 4.87 1.13 30.91
C ALA A 398 5.21 -0.30 31.38
N ALA A 399 4.46 -0.83 32.35
CA ALA A 399 4.61 -2.20 32.85
C ALA A 399 4.30 -3.30 31.81
N ARG A 400 3.57 -2.97 30.75
CA ARG A 400 3.20 -3.87 29.65
C ARG A 400 4.09 -3.71 28.42
N LEU A 401 4.89 -2.64 28.33
CA LEU A 401 5.81 -2.43 27.20
C LEU A 401 6.87 -3.55 27.08
N ARG A 402 7.20 -4.23 28.19
CA ARG A 402 8.08 -5.42 28.19
C ARG A 402 7.54 -6.63 27.42
N ASP A 403 6.23 -6.64 27.14
CA ASP A 403 5.57 -7.70 26.37
C ASP A 403 5.41 -7.23 24.92
N GLN A 404 6.35 -7.65 24.07
CA GLN A 404 6.35 -7.33 22.64
C GLN A 404 5.05 -7.79 21.94
N ALA A 405 4.47 -8.92 22.36
CA ALA A 405 3.25 -9.42 21.73
C ALA A 405 2.04 -8.54 22.09
N TYR A 406 1.98 -8.07 23.34
CA TYR A 406 0.98 -7.08 23.75
C TYR A 406 1.15 -5.75 22.99
N PHE A 407 2.38 -5.23 22.91
CA PHE A 407 2.70 -4.03 22.12
C PHE A 407 2.20 -4.18 20.67
N ALA A 408 2.59 -5.27 20.00
CA ALA A 408 2.19 -5.52 18.61
C ALA A 408 0.67 -5.62 18.45
N GLY A 409 -0.02 -6.26 19.40
CA GLY A 409 -1.47 -6.36 19.42
C GLY A 409 -2.16 -5.00 19.54
N GLN A 410 -1.71 -4.13 20.46
CA GLN A 410 -2.30 -2.78 20.62
C GLN A 410 -2.11 -1.90 19.39
N ILE A 411 -0.93 -1.97 18.74
CA ILE A 411 -0.70 -1.26 17.49
C ILE A 411 -1.59 -1.84 16.37
N PHE A 412 -1.71 -3.17 16.28
CA PHE A 412 -2.55 -3.84 15.28
C PHE A 412 -4.02 -3.47 15.41
N ASP A 413 -4.56 -3.46 16.63
CA ASP A 413 -5.97 -3.15 16.89
C ASP A 413 -6.37 -1.76 16.35
N LEU A 414 -5.46 -0.80 16.34
CA LEU A 414 -5.72 0.57 15.89
C LEU A 414 -5.35 0.84 14.42
N THR A 415 -4.27 0.21 13.94
CA THR A 415 -3.68 0.48 12.61
C THR A 415 -4.01 -0.58 11.57
N ASN A 416 -4.51 -1.75 11.98
CA ASN A 416 -4.65 -2.95 11.15
C ASN A 416 -3.33 -3.39 10.48
N ARG A 417 -2.19 -3.01 11.07
CA ARG A 417 -0.83 -3.43 10.70
C ARG A 417 -0.09 -3.89 11.93
N SER A 418 0.49 -5.08 11.88
CA SER A 418 1.30 -5.59 12.98
C SER A 418 2.72 -5.07 12.82
N PRO A 419 3.33 -4.48 13.87
CA PRO A 419 4.74 -4.13 13.85
C PRO A 419 5.63 -5.35 13.60
N VAL A 420 6.78 -5.11 12.98
CA VAL A 420 7.88 -6.09 12.92
C VAL A 420 8.36 -6.39 14.33
N THR A 421 8.54 -7.67 14.62
CA THR A 421 8.98 -8.16 15.93
C THR A 421 10.47 -8.51 15.90
N VAL A 422 11.17 -8.18 16.99
CA VAL A 422 12.59 -8.56 17.15
C VAL A 422 12.71 -9.89 17.89
N PRO A 423 13.76 -10.68 17.60
CA PRO A 423 13.94 -12.00 18.19
C PRO A 423 14.37 -11.92 19.66
N ALA A 424 14.11 -12.99 20.42
CA ALA A 424 14.55 -13.11 21.81
C ALA A 424 16.08 -13.32 21.96
N ARG A 425 16.79 -13.64 20.87
CA ARG A 425 18.24 -13.82 20.84
C ARG A 425 18.84 -13.09 19.63
N PRO A 426 20.08 -12.57 19.73
CA PRO A 426 20.71 -11.84 18.64
C PRO A 426 20.79 -12.72 17.39
N SER A 427 20.36 -12.19 16.25
CA SER A 427 20.49 -12.82 14.94
C SER A 427 21.23 -11.88 14.00
N LYS A 428 22.16 -12.42 13.21
CA LYS A 428 22.83 -11.67 12.14
C LYS A 428 21.93 -11.43 10.92
N GLU A 429 20.80 -12.14 10.83
CA GLU A 429 19.94 -12.14 9.64
C GLU A 429 18.79 -11.12 9.67
N ARG A 430 18.48 -10.52 10.84
CA ARG A 430 17.35 -9.57 10.99
C ARG A 430 17.68 -8.40 11.92
N SER A 431 17.18 -7.21 11.57
CA SER A 431 17.12 -5.99 12.41
C SER A 431 18.45 -5.58 13.06
N GLY A 432 19.58 -5.78 12.37
CA GLY A 432 20.90 -5.42 12.89
C GLY A 432 21.30 -6.10 14.21
N GLY A 433 20.66 -7.23 14.57
CA GLY A 433 20.90 -7.95 15.82
C GLY A 433 20.28 -7.32 17.07
N LEU A 434 19.30 -6.42 16.92
CA LEU A 434 18.59 -5.81 18.04
C LEU A 434 17.70 -6.81 18.79
N LEU A 435 17.56 -6.58 20.10
CA LEU A 435 16.62 -7.27 20.98
C LEU A 435 15.49 -6.35 21.39
N TRP A 436 14.38 -6.92 21.88
CA TRP A 436 13.24 -6.11 22.36
C TRP A 436 13.64 -5.11 23.46
N ARG A 437 14.62 -5.48 24.28
CA ARG A 437 15.21 -4.57 25.28
C ARG A 437 15.81 -3.31 24.65
N ASP A 438 16.53 -3.45 23.54
CA ASP A 438 17.19 -2.32 22.88
C ASP A 438 16.12 -1.37 22.29
N ILE A 439 15.03 -1.94 21.76
CA ILE A 439 13.86 -1.18 21.30
C ILE A 439 13.21 -0.43 22.46
N MET A 440 13.01 -1.07 23.62
CA MET A 440 12.41 -0.41 24.78
C MET A 440 13.25 0.76 25.31
N HIS A 441 14.57 0.63 25.33
CA HIS A 441 15.44 1.74 25.72
C HIS A 441 15.30 2.91 24.74
N ALA A 442 15.37 2.62 23.43
CA ALA A 442 15.16 3.65 22.42
C ALA A 442 13.77 4.29 22.49
N ILE A 443 12.70 3.54 22.84
CA ILE A 443 11.36 4.10 23.09
C ILE A 443 11.38 5.07 24.28
N ALA A 444 12.04 4.70 25.37
CA ALA A 444 12.14 5.55 26.55
C ALA A 444 12.91 6.84 26.25
N ASP A 445 14.04 6.75 25.54
CA ASP A 445 14.85 7.91 25.15
C ASP A 445 14.15 8.78 24.08
N ALA A 446 13.34 8.15 23.24
CA ALA A 446 12.52 8.83 22.23
C ALA A 446 11.25 9.47 22.80
N ALA A 447 10.84 9.13 24.02
CA ALA A 447 9.61 9.63 24.58
C ALA A 447 9.77 11.08 25.06
N GLU A 448 8.79 11.93 24.74
CA GLU A 448 8.63 13.20 25.42
C GLU A 448 7.99 13.00 26.77
N GLU A 449 8.68 13.40 27.84
CA GLU A 449 8.11 13.36 29.19
C GLU A 449 7.05 14.46 29.32
N VAL A 450 5.81 14.02 29.51
CA VAL A 450 4.67 14.90 29.75
C VAL A 450 4.26 14.74 31.20
N ALA A 451 4.24 15.85 31.94
CA ALA A 451 3.77 15.85 33.32
C ALA A 451 2.33 15.33 33.36
N SER A 452 2.07 14.32 34.18
CA SER A 452 0.70 13.87 34.42
C SER A 452 -0.11 15.01 35.01
N PRO A 453 -1.25 15.38 34.42
CA PRO A 453 -2.28 16.10 35.15
C PRO A 453 -2.89 15.12 36.17
N GLU A 454 -2.21 14.95 37.31
CA GLU A 454 -2.57 14.29 38.58
C GLU A 454 -3.40 12.97 38.60
N ASP A 455 -3.81 12.34 37.50
CA ASP A 455 -4.99 11.45 37.55
C ASP A 455 -4.95 10.21 36.61
N VAL A 456 -3.81 9.49 36.55
CA VAL A 456 -3.72 8.16 35.91
C VAL A 456 -2.79 7.22 36.70
N SER A 457 -3.34 6.35 37.56
CA SER A 457 -2.61 5.22 38.16
C SER A 457 -3.35 3.87 38.01
N GLU A 458 -2.60 2.87 37.60
CA GLU A 458 -2.54 1.47 38.05
C GLU A 458 -3.62 0.44 37.72
N ARG A 459 -4.82 0.82 37.30
CA ARG A 459 -5.75 -0.12 36.65
C ARG A 459 -5.95 0.33 35.23
N GLY A 460 -6.01 -0.63 34.28
CA GLY A 460 -6.24 -0.33 32.86
C GLY A 460 -7.22 0.84 32.73
N GLY A 461 -6.84 1.86 31.95
CA GLY A 461 -7.45 3.20 32.04
C GLY A 461 -8.97 3.16 32.13
N THR A 462 -9.62 4.18 32.72
CA THR A 462 -11.00 4.18 33.26
C THR A 462 -12.05 3.29 32.59
N LEU A 463 -11.99 3.08 31.27
CA LEU A 463 -12.82 2.11 30.55
C LEU A 463 -12.66 0.66 31.05
N SER A 464 -11.46 0.19 31.40
CA SER A 464 -11.26 -1.15 31.95
C SER A 464 -11.86 -1.27 33.34
N VAL A 465 -11.66 -0.27 34.19
CA VAL A 465 -12.31 -0.17 35.51
C VAL A 465 -13.83 -0.12 35.38
N LEU A 466 -14.34 0.57 34.35
CA LEU A 466 -15.77 0.59 34.03
C LEU A 466 -16.28 -0.79 33.62
N ARG A 467 -15.52 -1.54 32.81
CA ARG A 467 -15.85 -2.92 32.43
C ARG A 467 -15.87 -3.85 33.64
N GLU A 468 -14.88 -3.72 34.54
CA GLU A 468 -14.80 -4.49 35.80
C GLU A 468 -16.01 -4.19 36.70
N PHE A 469 -16.31 -2.90 36.94
CA PHE A 469 -17.50 -2.46 37.66
C PHE A 469 -18.78 -3.06 37.08
N CYS A 470 -18.93 -3.04 35.76
CA CYS A 470 -20.09 -3.58 35.08
C CYS A 470 -20.13 -5.12 35.05
N ALA A 471 -19.00 -5.81 35.17
CA ALA A 471 -18.95 -7.27 35.28
C ALA A 471 -19.31 -7.76 36.69
N GLU A 472 -18.98 -6.98 37.72
CA GLU A 472 -19.31 -7.28 39.12
C GLU A 472 -20.78 -7.00 39.49
N HIS A 473 -21.51 -6.28 38.62
CA HIS A 473 -22.91 -5.92 38.85
C HIS A 473 -23.82 -6.55 37.78
N PRO A 474 -24.99 -7.10 38.15
CA PRO A 474 -25.92 -7.65 37.17
C PRO A 474 -26.43 -6.59 36.18
N LEU A 475 -26.00 -6.66 34.92
CA LEU A 475 -26.48 -5.78 33.84
C LEU A 475 -27.83 -6.24 33.28
N ALA A 476 -28.89 -6.07 34.07
CA ALA A 476 -30.24 -6.36 33.62
C ALA A 476 -30.79 -5.25 32.69
N GLU A 477 -31.68 -5.63 31.77
CA GLU A 477 -32.42 -4.68 30.93
C GLU A 477 -33.57 -4.07 31.72
N TYR A 478 -33.66 -2.75 31.71
CA TYR A 478 -34.75 -1.99 32.34
C TYR A 478 -35.41 -1.06 31.33
N PRO A 479 -36.64 -1.36 30.88
CA PRO A 479 -37.33 -0.50 29.93
C PRO A 479 -37.66 0.87 30.53
N PRO A 480 -37.93 1.88 29.68
CA PRO A 480 -38.45 3.18 30.14
C PRO A 480 -39.69 3.02 31.04
N GLY A 481 -39.79 3.84 32.09
CA GLY A 481 -40.92 3.83 33.02
C GLY A 481 -40.78 2.88 34.22
N LEU A 482 -39.92 1.86 34.16
CA LEU A 482 -39.62 1.01 35.31
C LEU A 482 -38.38 1.57 36.08
N PRO A 483 -38.49 1.85 37.40
CA PRO A 483 -37.36 2.38 38.16
C PRO A 483 -36.34 1.27 38.46
N PRO A 484 -35.08 1.39 37.99
CA PRO A 484 -34.04 0.42 38.27
C PRO A 484 -33.57 0.53 39.73
N PRO A 485 -32.85 -0.50 40.22
CA PRO A 485 -32.25 -0.50 41.55
C PRO A 485 -31.26 0.67 41.71
N PRO A 486 -31.20 1.30 42.90
CA PRO A 486 -30.36 2.47 43.11
C PRO A 486 -28.87 2.10 43.06
N GLY A 487 -28.10 2.90 42.32
CA GLY A 487 -26.64 2.79 42.28
C GLY A 487 -26.08 1.63 41.46
N GLN A 488 -26.90 0.71 40.97
CA GLN A 488 -26.45 -0.38 40.09
C GLN A 488 -26.46 0.06 38.62
N PRO A 489 -25.49 -0.39 37.80
CA PRO A 489 -25.54 -0.19 36.36
C PRO A 489 -26.65 -1.05 35.74
N PHE A 490 -27.24 -0.58 34.64
CA PHE A 490 -28.29 -1.31 33.91
C PHE A 490 -28.27 -0.99 32.42
N VAL A 491 -28.95 -1.81 31.62
CA VAL A 491 -29.07 -1.61 30.18
C VAL A 491 -30.42 -0.98 29.83
N ARG A 492 -30.41 0.08 29.01
CA ARG A 492 -31.60 0.72 28.44
C ARG A 492 -31.21 1.42 27.14
N ASP A 493 -32.03 1.26 26.10
CA ASP A 493 -31.86 1.90 24.79
C ASP A 493 -30.45 1.69 24.19
N GLY A 494 -29.94 0.44 24.25
CA GLY A 494 -28.62 0.08 23.72
C GLY A 494 -27.42 0.68 24.48
N ARG A 495 -27.65 1.25 25.67
CA ARG A 495 -26.62 1.87 26.50
C ARG A 495 -26.58 1.26 27.89
N VAL A 496 -25.38 1.21 28.46
CA VAL A 496 -25.16 0.88 29.87
C VAL A 496 -25.19 2.18 30.66
N TRP A 497 -26.21 2.32 31.51
CA TRP A 497 -26.43 3.51 32.33
C TRP A 497 -25.74 3.36 33.68
N VAL A 498 -24.88 4.32 34.00
CA VAL A 498 -24.04 4.29 35.20
C VAL A 498 -24.24 5.55 36.02
N HIS A 499 -24.36 5.38 37.34
CA HIS A 499 -24.43 6.48 38.28
C HIS A 499 -23.02 6.97 38.62
N LEU A 500 -22.73 8.24 38.32
CA LEU A 500 -21.39 8.83 38.42
C LEU A 500 -20.78 8.62 39.81
N ASP A 501 -21.49 9.01 40.87
CA ASP A 501 -20.95 8.95 42.23
C ASP A 501 -20.91 7.52 42.79
N THR A 502 -21.63 6.57 42.20
CA THR A 502 -21.47 5.16 42.57
C THR A 502 -20.22 4.58 41.92
N PHE A 503 -20.02 4.84 40.62
CA PHE A 503 -18.82 4.39 39.93
C PHE A 503 -17.55 5.03 40.52
N ARG A 504 -17.58 6.33 40.86
CA ARG A 504 -16.44 6.97 41.54
C ARG A 504 -16.14 6.36 42.91
N ARG A 505 -17.16 5.98 43.68
CA ARG A 505 -16.95 5.28 44.95
C ARG A 505 -16.36 3.89 44.74
N TYR A 506 -16.79 3.18 43.70
CA TYR A 506 -16.17 1.91 43.30
C TYR A 506 -14.70 2.12 42.92
N CYS A 507 -14.41 3.09 42.06
CA CYS A 507 -13.06 3.47 41.66
C CYS A 507 -12.18 3.79 42.88
N ALA A 508 -12.67 4.60 43.83
CA ALA A 508 -11.97 4.86 45.08
C ALA A 508 -11.78 3.61 45.95
N SER A 509 -12.75 2.68 45.99
CA SER A 509 -12.66 1.44 46.77
C SER A 509 -11.62 0.45 46.24
N ILE A 510 -11.22 0.61 44.98
CA ILE A 510 -10.24 -0.24 44.31
C ILE A 510 -8.89 0.47 44.12
N ASP A 511 -8.68 1.56 44.86
CA ASP A 511 -7.50 2.43 44.84
C ASP A 511 -7.24 3.12 43.48
N PHE A 512 -8.34 3.50 42.81
CA PHE A 512 -8.37 4.26 41.56
C PHE A 512 -9.22 5.53 41.76
N PRO A 513 -8.84 6.47 42.63
CA PRO A 513 -9.64 7.69 42.80
C PRO A 513 -9.75 8.43 41.46
N LEU A 514 -10.95 8.93 41.17
CA LEU A 514 -11.23 9.67 39.95
C LEU A 514 -11.89 10.99 40.29
N GLU A 515 -11.34 12.09 39.79
CA GLU A 515 -12.03 13.36 39.85
C GLU A 515 -13.31 13.36 39.02
N ARG A 516 -14.29 14.13 39.49
CA ARG A 516 -15.61 14.21 38.83
C ARG A 516 -15.49 14.78 37.42
N GLY A 517 -14.67 15.81 37.24
CA GLY A 517 -14.42 16.45 35.95
C GLY A 517 -13.75 15.51 34.96
N THR A 518 -12.67 14.85 35.38
CA THR A 518 -11.93 13.85 34.61
C THR A 518 -12.83 12.71 34.13
N LEU A 519 -13.67 12.16 35.02
CA LEU A 519 -14.60 11.09 34.64
C LEU A 519 -15.65 11.56 33.62
N ILE A 520 -16.20 12.77 33.78
CA ILE A 520 -17.16 13.34 32.83
C ILE A 520 -16.52 13.54 31.45
N GLN A 521 -15.30 14.07 31.41
CA GLN A 521 -14.55 14.24 30.16
C GLN A 521 -14.31 12.89 29.45
N ARG A 522 -13.88 11.87 30.19
CA ARG A 522 -13.67 10.51 29.67
C ARG A 522 -14.99 9.91 29.15
N LEU A 523 -16.09 10.05 29.89
CA LEU A 523 -17.44 9.61 29.48
C LEU A 523 -17.91 10.29 28.18
N HIS A 524 -17.69 11.59 28.04
CA HIS A 524 -18.00 12.31 26.79
C HIS A 524 -17.14 11.80 25.62
N GLY A 525 -15.84 11.56 25.83
CA GLY A 525 -14.96 10.97 24.83
C GLY A 525 -15.42 9.59 24.34
N TRP A 526 -16.14 8.84 25.18
CA TRP A 526 -16.76 7.55 24.83
C TRP A 526 -18.16 7.66 24.22
N GLY A 527 -18.64 8.87 23.94
CA GLY A 527 -19.99 9.10 23.40
C GLY A 527 -21.10 8.77 24.41
N ALA A 528 -20.84 8.90 25.72
CA ALA A 528 -21.87 8.74 26.74
C ALA A 528 -22.88 9.89 26.72
N LEU A 529 -24.15 9.56 26.93
CA LEU A 529 -25.22 10.57 27.01
C LEU A 529 -25.56 10.88 28.48
N PRO A 530 -25.54 12.15 28.90
CA PRO A 530 -26.08 12.52 30.20
C PRO A 530 -27.61 12.33 30.20
N GLY A 531 -28.16 11.87 31.31
CA GLY A 531 -29.59 11.67 31.45
C GLY A 531 -30.04 11.66 32.89
N THR A 532 -31.34 11.82 33.07
CA THR A 532 -31.97 11.92 34.38
C THR A 532 -32.92 10.73 34.54
N VAL A 533 -32.64 9.83 35.48
CA VAL A 533 -33.37 8.56 35.63
C VAL A 533 -34.02 8.46 37.01
N ALA A 534 -35.30 8.11 37.05
CA ALA A 534 -36.00 7.77 38.29
C ALA A 534 -35.56 6.38 38.77
N VAL A 535 -34.93 6.31 39.94
CA VAL A 535 -34.43 5.07 40.58
C VAL A 535 -35.25 4.76 41.84
N ARG A 536 -35.31 3.49 42.23
CA ARG A 536 -36.07 3.06 43.42
C ARG A 536 -35.40 3.56 44.72
N ALA A 537 -36.16 4.22 45.59
CA ALA A 537 -35.70 4.77 46.89
C ALA A 537 -36.34 4.05 48.10
N GLY A 538 -37.24 3.10 47.89
CA GLY A 538 -37.93 2.30 48.91
C GLY A 538 -39.02 1.42 48.27
N PRO A 539 -39.82 0.69 49.06
CA PRO A 539 -40.86 -0.21 48.55
C PRO A 539 -41.91 0.47 47.67
N SER A 540 -42.17 1.76 47.89
CA SER A 540 -43.20 2.56 47.20
C SER A 540 -42.75 3.97 46.80
N ARG A 541 -41.44 4.27 46.83
CA ARG A 541 -40.90 5.61 46.55
C ARG A 541 -39.78 5.55 45.51
N SER A 542 -39.80 6.47 44.54
CA SER A 542 -38.70 6.69 43.59
C SER A 542 -38.04 8.06 43.83
N THR A 543 -36.82 8.21 43.36
CA THR A 543 -36.05 9.46 43.38
C THR A 543 -35.28 9.59 42.08
N THR A 544 -34.97 10.81 41.68
CA THR A 544 -34.31 11.07 40.40
C THR A 544 -32.79 11.19 40.58
N ARG A 545 -32.01 10.60 39.67
CA ARG A 545 -30.54 10.65 39.68
C ARG A 545 -29.99 11.01 38.31
N ALA A 546 -28.91 11.79 38.30
CA ALA A 546 -28.12 12.06 37.11
C ALA A 546 -27.27 10.83 36.78
N MET A 547 -27.38 10.34 35.56
CA MET A 547 -26.76 9.11 35.07
C MET A 547 -26.11 9.38 33.72
N TYR A 548 -25.16 8.54 33.34
CA TYR A 548 -24.52 8.58 32.02
C TYR A 548 -24.72 7.26 31.31
N GLY A 549 -25.30 7.30 30.11
CA GLY A 549 -25.53 6.14 29.25
C GLY A 549 -24.37 5.94 28.28
N VAL A 550 -23.49 4.99 28.59
CA VAL A 550 -22.31 4.63 27.77
C VAL A 550 -22.73 3.63 26.68
N PRO A 551 -22.24 3.75 25.42
CA PRO A 551 -22.52 2.75 24.39
C PRO A 551 -22.22 1.32 24.85
N ARG A 552 -23.21 0.42 24.76
CA ARG A 552 -23.09 -0.96 25.26
C ARG A 552 -21.90 -1.72 24.66
N ALA A 553 -21.60 -1.50 23.38
CA ALA A 553 -20.47 -2.12 22.68
C ALA A 553 -19.09 -1.75 23.27
N LEU A 554 -18.97 -0.61 23.96
CA LEU A 554 -17.72 -0.21 24.62
C LEU A 554 -17.53 -0.92 25.97
N VAL A 555 -18.62 -1.24 26.65
CA VAL A 555 -18.63 -1.88 27.98
C VAL A 555 -18.64 -3.40 27.87
N ILE A 556 -19.30 -3.97 26.86
CA ILE A 556 -19.41 -5.40 26.62
C ILE A 556 -18.83 -5.72 25.22
N PRO A 557 -17.55 -6.12 25.13
CA PRO A 557 -16.93 -6.47 23.86
C PRO A 557 -17.61 -7.69 23.21
N GLY A 558 -17.97 -7.60 21.93
CA GLY A 558 -18.55 -8.70 21.15
C GLY A 558 -20.08 -8.71 21.01
N ASP A 559 -20.79 -7.75 21.62
CA ASP A 559 -22.25 -7.68 21.58
C ASP A 559 -22.76 -6.87 20.37
N ARG A 560 -23.26 -7.56 19.34
CA ARG A 560 -23.90 -6.94 18.15
C ARG A 560 -25.40 -6.76 18.41
N HIS A 561 -25.77 -5.72 19.16
CA HIS A 561 -27.19 -5.36 19.26
C HIS A 561 -27.60 -4.45 18.09
N VAL A 562 -28.47 -4.97 17.22
CA VAL A 562 -29.08 -4.25 16.10
C VAL A 562 -30.08 -3.25 16.68
N ALA A 563 -29.86 -1.96 16.45
CA ALA A 563 -30.86 -0.94 16.74
C ALA A 563 -32.09 -1.19 15.85
N GLN A 564 -33.17 -1.72 16.42
CA GLN A 564 -34.47 -1.70 15.76
C GLN A 564 -35.01 -0.27 15.83
N ALA A 565 -35.13 0.36 14.66
CA ALA A 565 -35.83 1.62 14.48
C ALA A 565 -37.31 1.45 14.88
N ALA A 566 -37.82 2.39 15.67
CA ALA A 566 -39.23 2.45 16.08
C ALA A 566 -40.16 2.59 14.85
N PRO A 567 -41.34 1.98 14.85
CA PRO A 567 -42.36 2.27 13.84
C PRO A 567 -42.93 3.67 14.09
N SER A 568 -42.97 4.47 13.05
CA SER A 568 -43.67 5.76 12.97
C SER A 568 -45.20 5.56 13.10
N GLU A 569 -45.81 6.30 14.03
CA GLU A 569 -47.24 6.68 13.97
C GLU A 569 -47.43 7.86 13.02
#